data_AF-A0A7W2J165-F1
#
_entry.id   AF-A0A7W2J165-F1
#
_cell.length_a   1.000
_cell.length_b   1.000
_cell.length_c   1.000
_cell.angle_alpha   90.00
_cell.angle_beta   90.00
_cell.angle_gamma   90.00
#
_symmetry.space_group_name_H-M   'P 1'
#
loop_
_entity.id
_entity.type
_entity.pdbx_description
1 polymer ?
#
loop_
_entity_poly.entity_id
_entity_poly.type
_entity_poly.pdbx_seq_one_letter_code
_entity_poly.pdbx_strand_id
1 'polypeptide(L)'
;MKDIIFDNFQNVVNESLLRHKSILDILTKLQESNGRINRAVAKSVTNCGCIQISADKQHIPSEKDDDIDINSFEKCLKTHVNGELCDNCREIISNEIGNNLFYLTSLCNTLNLNLYDILLKEYDKMTTLGKYTFR
;
A
#
# COMPACT_ATOMS: atom_id res chain seq x y z
N MET A 1 -5.47 11.27 19.53
CA MET A 1 -4.02 11.00 19.42
C MET A 1 -3.64 10.53 18.03
N LYS A 2 -4.41 9.61 17.41
CA LYS A 2 -4.19 9.19 16.01
C LYS A 2 -4.45 10.34 15.02
N ASP A 3 -5.53 11.10 15.21
CA ASP A 3 -5.97 12.23 14.40
C ASP A 3 -4.85 13.30 14.32
N ILE A 4 -4.28 13.64 15.49
CA ILE A 4 -3.17 14.59 15.63
C ILE A 4 -1.95 14.17 14.79
N ILE A 5 -1.66 12.87 14.67
CA ILE A 5 -0.52 12.40 13.86
C ILE A 5 -0.79 12.65 12.37
N PHE A 6 -2.00 12.36 11.89
CA PHE A 6 -2.36 12.57 10.49
C PHE A 6 -2.46 14.05 10.13
N ASP A 7 -3.08 14.86 10.99
CA ASP A 7 -3.16 16.31 10.80
C ASP A 7 -1.76 16.94 10.80
N ASN A 8 -0.90 16.58 11.76
CA ASN A 8 0.47 17.06 11.80
C ASN A 8 1.26 16.63 10.56
N PHE A 9 1.13 15.37 10.14
CA PHE A 9 1.80 14.90 8.93
C PHE A 9 1.32 15.68 7.70
N GLN A 10 0.02 15.83 7.53
CA GLN A 10 -0.58 16.55 6.41
C GLN A 10 -0.17 18.03 6.39
N ASN A 11 -0.08 18.68 7.55
CA ASN A 11 0.42 20.06 7.70
C ASN A 11 1.90 20.18 7.32
N VAL A 12 2.76 19.29 7.83
CA VAL A 12 4.20 19.27 7.50
C VAL A 12 4.42 19.05 6.01
N VAL A 13 3.63 18.18 5.37
CA VAL A 13 3.67 17.98 3.92
C VAL A 13 3.28 19.27 3.18
N ASN A 14 2.25 19.97 3.64
CA ASN A 14 1.80 21.23 3.03
C ASN A 14 2.90 22.31 3.08
N GLU A 15 3.59 22.43 4.20
CA GLU A 15 4.70 23.37 4.39
C GLU A 15 5.94 23.00 3.56
N SER A 16 6.12 21.71 3.28
CA SER A 16 7.26 21.19 2.51
C SER A 16 7.13 21.33 0.99
N LEU A 17 5.94 21.65 0.46
CA LEU A 17 5.67 21.82 -0.97
C LEU A 17 6.18 23.17 -1.49
N LEU A 18 7.50 23.30 -1.64
CA LEU A 18 8.12 24.52 -2.18
C LEU A 18 8.19 24.55 -3.71
N ARG A 19 8.42 23.40 -4.36
CA ARG A 19 8.72 23.33 -5.81
C ARG A 19 7.60 22.72 -6.66
N HIS A 20 6.97 21.65 -6.20
CA HIS A 20 6.00 20.87 -6.98
C HIS A 20 4.57 21.19 -6.55
N LYS A 21 4.14 22.44 -6.72
CA LYS A 21 2.78 22.88 -6.34
C LYS A 21 1.73 22.60 -7.42
N SER A 22 2.14 22.44 -8.67
CA SER A 22 1.22 22.08 -9.73
C SER A 22 0.63 20.70 -9.46
N ILE A 23 -0.68 20.55 -9.60
CA ILE A 23 -1.32 19.23 -9.52
C ILE A 23 -0.71 18.23 -10.51
N LEU A 24 -0.25 18.69 -11.68
CA LEU A 24 0.43 17.84 -12.66
C LEU A 24 1.79 17.35 -12.14
N ASP A 25 2.54 18.20 -11.42
CA ASP A 25 3.80 17.80 -10.80
C ASP A 25 3.56 16.77 -9.69
N ILE A 26 2.51 16.99 -8.88
CA ILE A 26 2.15 16.07 -7.79
C ILE A 26 1.75 14.70 -8.37
N LEU A 27 0.90 14.67 -9.41
CA LEU A 27 0.47 13.42 -10.05
C LEU A 27 1.65 12.66 -10.67
N THR A 28 2.54 13.36 -11.37
CA THR A 28 3.72 12.72 -11.96
C THR A 28 4.69 12.20 -10.91
N LYS A 29 4.90 12.93 -9.81
CA LYS A 29 5.73 12.48 -8.68
C LYS A 29 5.11 11.31 -7.91
N LEU A 30 3.79 11.32 -7.74
CA LEU A 30 3.07 10.19 -7.15
C LEU A 30 3.28 8.92 -7.99
N GLN A 31 3.14 9.02 -9.31
CA GLN A 31 3.40 7.89 -10.21
C GLN A 31 4.87 7.43 -10.18
N GLU A 32 5.82 8.38 -10.16
CA GLU A 32 7.25 8.06 -10.06
C GLU A 32 7.57 7.30 -8.77
N SER A 33 7.05 7.76 -7.63
CA SER A 33 7.25 7.10 -6.33
C SER A 33 6.67 5.68 -6.29
N ASN A 34 5.49 5.47 -6.90
CA ASN A 34 4.92 4.13 -7.05
C ASN A 34 5.83 3.21 -7.87
N GLY A 35 6.42 3.72 -8.95
CA GLY A 35 7.42 2.99 -9.74
C GLY A 35 8.67 2.61 -8.93
N ARG A 36 9.12 3.47 -8.02
CA ARG A 36 10.27 3.19 -7.14
C ARG A 36 9.98 2.08 -6.12
N ILE A 37 8.77 2.06 -5.53
CA ILE A 37 8.33 0.95 -4.66
C ILE A 37 8.38 -0.36 -5.43
N ASN A 38 7.76 -0.42 -6.61
CA ASN A 38 7.75 -1.61 -7.45
C ASN A 38 9.17 -2.08 -7.80
N ARG A 39 10.06 -1.14 -8.12
CA ARG A 39 11.47 -1.44 -8.39
C ARG A 39 12.19 -2.00 -7.16
N ALA A 40 11.98 -1.42 -5.98
CA ALA A 40 12.60 -1.88 -4.74
C ALA A 40 12.19 -3.33 -4.40
N VAL A 41 10.89 -3.64 -4.53
CA VAL A 41 10.38 -5.02 -4.39
C VAL A 41 11.00 -5.93 -5.44
N ALA A 42 10.99 -5.57 -6.73
CA ALA A 42 11.61 -6.38 -7.77
C ALA A 42 13.11 -6.63 -7.55
N LYS A 43 13.83 -5.66 -6.97
CA LYS A 43 15.26 -5.78 -6.64
C LYS A 43 15.53 -6.62 -5.39
N SER A 44 14.59 -6.67 -4.45
CA SER A 44 14.67 -7.60 -3.32
C SER A 44 14.67 -9.07 -3.79
N VAL A 45 14.00 -9.35 -4.92
CA VAL A 45 13.98 -10.67 -5.58
C VAL A 45 15.19 -10.87 -6.50
N THR A 46 15.38 -9.97 -7.47
CA THR A 46 16.29 -10.21 -8.60
C THR A 46 17.75 -9.89 -8.31
N ASN A 47 18.03 -9.04 -7.32
CA ASN A 47 19.38 -8.59 -7.00
C ASN A 47 19.82 -8.99 -5.59
N CYS A 48 18.96 -8.80 -4.59
CA CYS A 48 19.26 -9.22 -3.23
C CYS A 48 18.99 -10.72 -3.00
N GLY A 49 17.86 -11.23 -3.53
CA GLY A 49 17.43 -12.62 -3.31
C GLY A 49 16.91 -12.91 -1.90
N CYS A 50 16.59 -11.90 -1.08
CA CYS A 50 16.06 -12.12 0.27
C CYS A 50 14.63 -12.66 0.27
N ILE A 51 13.87 -12.37 -0.79
CA ILE A 51 12.56 -12.97 -1.06
C ILE A 51 12.52 -13.59 -2.45
N GLN A 52 11.63 -14.54 -2.64
CA GLN A 52 11.36 -15.21 -3.92
C GLN A 52 9.88 -15.07 -4.28
N ILE A 53 9.60 -14.86 -5.57
CA ILE A 53 8.23 -14.88 -6.09
C ILE A 53 7.97 -16.21 -6.80
N SER A 54 6.96 -16.95 -6.33
CA SER A 54 6.48 -18.19 -6.95
C SER A 54 5.16 -17.91 -7.67
N ALA A 55 5.20 -17.66 -8.97
CA ALA A 55 4.00 -17.37 -9.75
C ALA A 55 3.34 -18.68 -10.24
N ASP A 56 2.48 -19.26 -9.42
CA ASP A 56 1.64 -20.43 -9.74
C ASP A 56 0.14 -20.08 -9.75
N LYS A 57 -0.65 -20.82 -10.55
CA LYS A 57 -2.11 -20.72 -10.51
C LYS A 57 -2.59 -21.06 -9.10
N GLN A 58 -3.29 -20.12 -8.45
CA GLN A 58 -3.84 -20.37 -7.12
C GLN A 58 -4.96 -21.42 -7.18
N HIS A 59 -4.99 -22.30 -6.17
CA HIS A 59 -6.03 -23.31 -6.06
C HIS A 59 -7.24 -22.68 -5.39
N ILE A 60 -8.30 -22.48 -6.17
CA ILE A 60 -9.58 -22.01 -5.67
C ILE A 60 -10.48 -23.24 -5.55
N PRO A 61 -11.01 -23.56 -4.36
CA PRO A 61 -11.96 -24.65 -4.18
C PRO A 61 -13.15 -24.48 -5.15
N SER A 62 -13.59 -25.58 -5.75
CA SER A 62 -14.70 -25.56 -6.71
C SER A 62 -16.00 -25.98 -6.02
N GLU A 63 -17.16 -25.66 -6.60
CA GLU A 63 -18.51 -26.03 -6.10
C GLU A 63 -18.72 -27.53 -5.79
N LYS A 64 -17.78 -28.39 -6.16
CA LYS A 64 -17.77 -29.84 -5.87
C LYS A 64 -17.09 -30.22 -4.56
N ASP A 65 -16.49 -29.25 -3.88
CA ASP A 65 -15.89 -29.41 -2.56
C ASP A 65 -16.98 -29.04 -1.55
N ASP A 66 -17.58 -30.04 -0.87
CA ASP A 66 -18.84 -29.94 -0.10
C ASP A 66 -18.82 -28.95 1.11
N ASP A 67 -17.73 -28.23 1.37
CA ASP A 67 -17.54 -27.32 2.51
C ASP A 67 -16.92 -25.96 2.10
N ILE A 68 -17.61 -25.20 1.24
CA ILE A 68 -17.17 -23.86 0.86
C ILE A 68 -17.58 -22.82 1.91
N ASP A 69 -16.80 -22.71 2.98
CA ASP A 69 -16.83 -21.56 3.89
C ASP A 69 -15.92 -20.44 3.36
N ILE A 70 -16.30 -19.17 3.52
CA ILE A 70 -15.46 -18.02 3.11
C ILE A 70 -14.10 -18.03 3.84
N ASN A 71 -14.03 -18.67 5.02
CA ASN A 71 -12.79 -18.87 5.76
C ASN A 71 -11.87 -19.94 5.14
N SER A 72 -12.37 -20.82 4.28
CA SER A 72 -11.54 -21.79 3.56
C SER A 72 -10.78 -21.14 2.40
N PHE A 73 -11.36 -20.12 1.75
CA PHE A 73 -10.69 -19.33 0.70
C PHE A 73 -9.40 -18.66 1.20
N GLU A 74 -9.44 -18.03 2.38
CA GLU A 74 -8.28 -17.35 2.97
C GLU A 74 -7.09 -18.30 3.18
N LYS A 75 -7.35 -19.58 3.45
CA LYS A 75 -6.31 -20.61 3.63
C LYS A 75 -5.73 -21.12 2.30
N CYS A 76 -6.45 -20.95 1.20
CA CYS A 76 -6.07 -21.47 -0.12
C CYS A 76 -5.33 -20.44 -0.98
N LEU A 77 -5.56 -19.15 -0.74
CA LEU A 77 -4.89 -18.06 -1.46
C LEU A 77 -3.47 -17.86 -0.90
N LYS A 78 -2.48 -17.88 -1.78
CA LYS A 78 -1.07 -17.66 -1.42
C LYS A 78 -0.69 -16.20 -1.68
N THR A 79 0.25 -15.66 -0.93
CA THR A 79 0.87 -14.36 -1.23
C THR A 79 1.81 -14.41 -2.43
N HIS A 80 2.18 -15.61 -2.87
CA HIS A 80 3.22 -15.89 -3.87
C HIS A 80 4.63 -15.37 -3.50
N VAL A 81 4.84 -14.99 -2.24
CA VAL A 81 6.12 -14.52 -1.71
C VAL A 81 6.66 -15.53 -0.70
N ASN A 82 7.90 -15.99 -0.92
CA ASN A 82 8.63 -16.85 0.00
C ASN A 82 9.86 -16.11 0.54
N GLY A 83 10.26 -16.41 1.77
CA GLY A 83 11.36 -15.73 2.46
C GLY A 83 10.92 -14.44 3.15
N GLU A 84 11.90 -13.69 3.67
CA GLU A 84 11.66 -12.46 4.41
C GLU A 84 12.63 -11.36 3.95
N LEU A 85 12.14 -10.12 3.91
CA LEU A 85 12.98 -8.97 3.60
C LEU A 85 14.09 -8.82 4.65
N CYS A 86 15.34 -8.77 4.18
CA CYS A 86 16.47 -8.36 5.01
C CYS A 86 16.36 -6.87 5.39
N ASP A 87 17.11 -6.46 6.42
CA ASP A 87 17.04 -5.09 6.97
C ASP A 87 17.24 -4.01 5.90
N ASN A 88 18.22 -4.20 5.01
CA ASN A 88 18.51 -3.26 3.93
C ASN A 88 17.35 -3.13 2.92
N CYS A 89 16.79 -4.25 2.46
CA CYS A 89 15.65 -4.18 1.53
C CYS A 89 14.40 -3.62 2.20
N ARG A 90 14.17 -3.95 3.47
CA ARG A 90 13.08 -3.41 4.27
C ARG A 90 13.20 -1.89 4.40
N GLU A 91 14.37 -1.37 4.74
CA GLU A 91 14.63 0.08 4.85
C GLU A 91 14.36 0.80 3.53
N ILE A 92 14.90 0.29 2.41
CA ILE A 92 14.69 0.89 1.08
C ILE A 92 13.20 0.94 0.73
N ILE A 93 12.48 -0.18 0.90
CA ILE A 93 11.05 -0.25 0.59
C ILE A 93 10.25 0.70 1.49
N SER A 94 10.53 0.73 2.80
CA SER A 94 9.89 1.63 3.74
C SER A 94 10.12 3.11 3.38
N ASN A 95 11.33 3.47 2.96
CA ASN A 95 11.64 4.84 2.54
C ASN A 95 10.87 5.24 1.27
N GLU A 96 10.76 4.35 0.28
CA GLU A 96 9.99 4.63 -0.94
C GLU A 96 8.48 4.69 -0.68
N ILE A 97 7.95 3.86 0.24
CA ILE A 97 6.56 3.98 0.71
C ILE A 97 6.34 5.32 1.39
N GLY A 98 7.27 5.77 2.26
CA GLY A 98 7.21 7.09 2.89
C GLY A 98 7.16 8.23 1.87
N ASN A 99 7.99 8.17 0.83
CA ASN A 99 7.96 9.14 -0.27
C ASN A 99 6.63 9.11 -1.03
N ASN A 100 6.04 7.94 -1.25
CA ASN A 100 4.74 7.84 -1.90
C ASN A 100 3.62 8.45 -1.05
N LEU A 101 3.62 8.18 0.27
CA LEU A 101 2.68 8.79 1.21
C LEU A 101 2.80 10.31 1.24
N PHE A 102 4.01 10.87 1.12
CA PHE A 102 4.22 12.31 1.00
C PHE A 102 3.48 12.89 -0.22
N TYR A 103 3.61 12.28 -1.40
CA TYR A 103 2.95 12.78 -2.61
C TYR A 103 1.45 12.53 -2.62
N LEU A 104 0.98 11.43 -2.02
CA LEU A 104 -0.45 11.18 -1.85
C LEU A 104 -1.09 12.23 -0.94
N THR A 105 -0.41 12.57 0.16
CA THR A 105 -0.85 13.60 1.11
C THR A 105 -0.78 14.99 0.49
N SER A 106 0.23 15.25 -0.34
CA SER A 106 0.34 16.48 -1.14
C SER A 106 -0.87 16.66 -2.07
N LEU A 107 -1.33 15.57 -2.68
CA LEU A 107 -2.53 15.56 -3.50
C LEU A 107 -3.79 15.87 -2.67
N CYS A 108 -3.92 15.27 -1.48
CA CYS A 108 -5.01 15.59 -0.55
C CYS A 108 -5.03 17.09 -0.22
N ASN A 109 -3.88 17.68 0.11
CA ASN A 109 -3.77 19.13 0.39
C ASN A 109 -4.22 19.98 -0.80
N THR A 110 -3.79 19.64 -2.00
CA THR A 110 -4.14 20.39 -3.23
C THR A 110 -5.63 20.31 -3.56
N LEU A 111 -6.28 19.18 -3.23
CA LEU A 111 -7.71 18.97 -3.45
C LEU A 111 -8.57 19.35 -2.24
N ASN A 112 -7.98 19.94 -1.20
CA ASN A 112 -8.65 20.29 0.05
C ASN A 112 -9.39 19.09 0.69
N LEU A 113 -8.72 17.93 0.70
CA LEU A 113 -9.21 16.70 1.31
C LEU A 113 -8.47 16.44 2.63
N ASN A 114 -9.21 16.03 3.67
CA ASN A 114 -8.62 15.59 4.92
C ASN A 114 -8.23 14.10 4.84
N LEU A 115 -6.95 13.79 5.04
CA LEU A 115 -6.41 12.43 4.96
C LEU A 115 -6.97 11.52 6.06
N TYR A 116 -7.13 12.04 7.28
CA TYR A 116 -7.66 11.28 8.40
C TYR A 116 -9.11 10.85 8.14
N ASP A 117 -9.95 11.75 7.64
CA ASP A 117 -11.34 11.45 7.27
C ASP A 117 -11.42 10.37 6.17
N ILE A 118 -10.52 10.40 5.19
CA ILE A 118 -10.45 9.37 4.15
C ILE A 118 -10.12 8.01 4.76
N LEU A 119 -9.11 7.96 5.63
CA LEU A 119 -8.68 6.73 6.30
C LEU A 119 -9.76 6.20 7.23
N LEU A 120 -10.44 7.06 7.99
CA LEU A 120 -11.52 6.67 8.90
C LEU A 120 -12.70 6.08 8.13
N LYS A 121 -13.15 6.75 7.06
CA LYS A 121 -14.20 6.23 6.18
C LYS A 121 -13.84 4.89 5.56
N GLU A 122 -12.58 4.69 5.18
CA GLU A 122 -12.13 3.44 4.60
C GLU A 122 -12.04 2.31 5.64
N TYR A 123 -11.55 2.63 6.83
CA TYR A 123 -11.53 1.71 7.97
C TYR A 123 -12.94 1.26 8.39
N ASP A 124 -13.89 2.18 8.45
CA ASP A 124 -15.28 1.86 8.78
C ASP A 124 -15.92 0.93 7.74
N LYS A 125 -15.64 1.14 6.44
CA LYS A 125 -16.10 0.24 5.38
C LYS A 125 -15.51 -1.16 5.53
N MET A 126 -14.20 -1.26 5.79
CA MET A 126 -13.51 -2.53 5.98
C MET A 126 -14.04 -3.29 7.20
N THR A 127 -14.30 -2.59 8.31
CA THR A 127 -14.80 -3.23 9.54
C THR A 127 -16.29 -3.60 9.44
N THR A 128 -17.09 -2.82 8.71
CA THR A 128 -18.52 -3.09 8.53
C THR A 128 -18.76 -4.34 7.66
N LEU A 129 -18.04 -4.45 6.55
CA LEU A 129 -18.21 -5.54 5.60
C LEU A 129 -17.24 -6.71 5.85
N GLY A 130 -16.15 -6.50 6.59
CA GLY A 130 -15.18 -7.53 6.93
C GLY A 130 -14.72 -8.34 5.71
N LYS A 131 -14.76 -9.67 5.84
CA LYS A 131 -14.36 -10.63 4.81
C LYS A 131 -15.21 -10.58 3.53
N TYR A 132 -16.35 -9.90 3.54
CA TYR A 132 -17.24 -9.77 2.37
C TYR A 132 -16.83 -8.63 1.42
N THR A 133 -15.80 -7.84 1.75
CA THR A 133 -15.25 -6.82 0.84
C THR A 133 -14.37 -7.39 -0.28
N PHE A 134 -13.87 -8.63 -0.15
CA PHE A 134 -12.98 -9.30 -1.11
C PHE A 134 -11.84 -8.39 -1.65
N ARG A 135 -11.27 -7.56 -0.78
CA ARG A 135 -10.16 -6.66 -1.09
C ARG A 135 -8.84 -7.17 -0.52
#